data_AF-A0A523FHV0-F1
#
_entry.id   AF-A0A523FHV0-F1
#
_cell.length_a   1.000
_cell.length_b   1.000
_cell.length_c   1.000
_cell.angle_alpha   90.00
_cell.angle_beta   90.00
_cell.angle_gamma   90.00
#
_symmetry.space_group_name_H-M   'P 1'
#
loop_
_entity.id
_entity.type
_entity.pdbx_description
1 polymer ?
#
loop_
_entity_poly.entity_id
_entity_poly.type
_entity_poly.pdbx_seq_one_letter_code
_entity_poly.pdbx_strand_id
1 'polypeptide(L)'
;MARYPESHPHRVVLDLALPDHDGMELLKFLADRKCAADIILVSSHGKSMLDQAMKLGDLHRLNMHRMPPKPFSLDDLKAARRLDPG
;
A
#
# COMPACT_ATOMS: atom_id res chain seq x y z
N MET A 1 10.51 -1.53 -17.43
CA MET A 1 10.15 -0.71 -16.26
C MET A 1 8.92 0.11 -16.58
N ALA A 2 7.81 -0.07 -15.85
CA ALA A 2 6.62 0.76 -16.04
C ALA A 2 6.92 2.20 -15.60
N ARG A 3 6.63 3.18 -16.46
CA ARG A 3 6.76 4.60 -16.14
C ARG A 3 5.66 4.97 -15.15
N TYR A 4 6.03 5.47 -13.98
CA TYR A 4 5.05 6.06 -13.08
C TYR A 4 4.43 7.28 -13.78
N PRO A 5 3.10 7.30 -13.98
CA PRO A 5 2.47 8.32 -14.81
C PRO A 5 2.65 9.71 -14.17
N GLU A 6 2.69 10.75 -15.00
CA GLU A 6 2.73 12.15 -14.53
C GLU A 6 1.42 12.59 -13.85
N SER A 7 0.37 11.78 -13.96
CA SER A 7 -0.83 11.96 -13.17
C SER A 7 -0.54 11.70 -11.69
N HIS A 8 -0.91 12.63 -10.82
CA HIS A 8 -0.82 12.46 -9.37
C HIS A 8 -2.08 11.74 -8.87
N PRO A 9 -2.03 10.42 -8.58
CA PRO A 9 -3.19 9.74 -8.04
C PRO A 9 -3.50 10.27 -6.64
N HIS A 10 -4.78 10.35 -6.32
CA HIS A 10 -5.22 10.63 -4.95
C HIS A 10 -5.10 9.39 -4.06
N ARG A 11 -5.24 8.18 -4.66
CA ARG A 11 -5.11 6.89 -3.97
C ARG A 11 -4.44 5.84 -4.83
N VAL A 12 -3.70 4.96 -4.18
CA VAL A 12 -3.06 3.77 -4.77
C VAL A 12 -3.48 2.56 -3.96
N VAL A 13 -4.04 1.54 -4.59
CA VAL A 13 -4.25 0.23 -3.96
C VAL A 13 -3.08 -0.65 -4.37
N LEU A 14 -2.28 -1.11 -3.41
CA LEU A 14 -1.07 -1.86 -3.64
C LEU A 14 -1.22 -3.28 -3.10
N ASP A 15 -1.19 -4.26 -4.00
CA ASP A 15 -1.07 -5.66 -3.64
C ASP A 15 0.39 -5.99 -3.32
N LEU A 16 0.65 -6.57 -2.15
CA LEU A 16 1.97 -7.07 -1.77
C LEU A 16 2.17 -8.52 -2.19
N ALA A 17 1.10 -9.24 -2.52
CA ALA A 17 1.15 -10.61 -3.00
C ALA A 17 1.27 -10.68 -4.53
N LEU A 18 2.20 -9.91 -5.09
CA LEU A 18 2.47 -9.92 -6.53
C LEU A 18 3.37 -11.12 -6.88
N PRO A 19 2.97 -11.99 -7.83
CA PRO A 19 3.74 -13.18 -8.18
C PRO A 19 5.05 -12.87 -8.92
N ASP A 20 5.07 -11.80 -9.74
CA ASP A 20 6.21 -11.47 -10.62
C ASP A 20 7.00 -10.23 -10.17
N HIS A 21 6.52 -9.54 -9.13
CA HIS A 21 7.09 -8.27 -8.65
C HIS A 21 7.15 -8.23 -7.13
N ASP A 22 8.22 -7.66 -6.56
CA ASP A 22 8.30 -7.46 -5.13
C ASP A 22 7.49 -6.21 -4.74
N GLY A 23 6.34 -6.42 -4.07
CA GLY A 23 5.51 -5.33 -3.57
C GLY A 23 6.26 -4.39 -2.61
N MET A 24 7.31 -4.88 -1.93
CA MET A 24 8.18 -4.04 -1.11
C MET A 24 9.09 -3.14 -1.96
N GLU A 25 9.59 -3.64 -3.08
CA GLU A 25 10.37 -2.82 -4.02
C GLU A 25 9.49 -1.72 -4.64
N LEU A 26 8.25 -2.04 -4.97
CA LEU A 26 7.29 -1.04 -5.44
C LEU A 26 6.96 0.00 -4.36
N LEU A 27 6.84 -0.41 -3.09
CA LEU A 27 6.65 0.53 -2.00
C LEU A 27 7.86 1.47 -1.80
N LYS A 28 9.09 0.95 -1.90
CA LYS A 28 10.31 1.77 -1.90
C LYS A 28 10.33 2.76 -3.07
N PHE A 29 9.94 2.30 -4.25
CA PHE A 29 9.83 3.16 -5.42
C PHE A 29 8.85 4.33 -5.20
N LEU A 30 7.70 4.09 -4.56
CA LEU A 30 6.74 5.13 -4.20
C LEU A 30 7.30 6.10 -3.15
N ALA A 31 8.06 5.59 -2.18
CA ALA A 31 8.78 6.39 -1.18
C ALA A 31 9.81 7.32 -1.82
N ASP A 32 10.65 6.80 -2.72
CA ASP A 32 11.69 7.57 -3.42
C ASP A 32 11.08 8.70 -4.27
N ARG A 33 9.88 8.47 -4.80
CA ARG A 33 9.10 9.47 -5.55
C ARG A 33 8.33 10.45 -4.67
N LYS A 34 8.40 10.31 -3.34
CA LYS A 34 7.62 11.10 -2.38
C LYS A 34 6.12 11.09 -2.72
N CYS A 35 5.59 9.91 -3.00
CA CYS A 35 4.19 9.74 -3.35
C CYS A 35 3.28 10.36 -2.28
N ALA A 36 2.43 11.31 -2.67
CA ALA A 36 1.50 11.99 -1.77
C ALA A 36 0.12 11.29 -1.69
N ALA A 37 -0.11 10.25 -2.50
CA ALA A 37 -1.36 9.52 -2.52
C ALA A 37 -1.59 8.72 -1.23
N ASP A 38 -2.85 8.48 -0.86
CA ASP A 38 -3.17 7.48 0.16
C ASP A 38 -2.89 6.09 -0.42
N ILE A 39 -1.99 5.31 0.20
CA ILE A 39 -1.62 3.96 -0.22
C ILE A 39 -2.38 2.95 0.63
N ILE A 40 -3.24 2.16 0.01
CA ILE A 40 -4.01 1.10 0.65
C ILE A 40 -3.30 -0.22 0.39
N LEU A 41 -2.69 -0.81 1.42
CA LEU A 41 -2.00 -2.09 1.32
C LEU A 41 -2.98 -3.24 1.41
N VAL A 42 -2.85 -4.15 0.45
CA VAL A 42 -3.64 -5.37 0.33
C VAL A 42 -2.67 -6.55 0.26
N SER A 43 -2.92 -7.63 1.00
CA SER A 43 -2.08 -8.83 0.91
C SER A 43 -2.86 -10.08 1.31
N SER A 44 -2.51 -11.21 0.69
CA SER A 44 -2.86 -12.56 1.16
C SER A 44 -1.72 -13.21 1.96
N HIS A 45 -0.56 -12.56 2.06
CA HIS A 45 0.56 -13.04 2.88
C HIS A 45 0.32 -12.76 4.37
N GLY A 46 1.02 -13.50 5.23
CA GLY A 46 0.87 -13.41 6.69
C GLY A 46 1.27 -12.04 7.27
N LYS A 47 0.80 -11.79 8.51
CA LYS A 47 0.93 -10.53 9.26
C LYS A 47 2.34 -9.90 9.24
N SER A 48 3.40 -10.73 9.24
CA SER A 48 4.80 -10.29 9.23
C SER A 48 5.16 -9.39 8.04
N MET A 49 4.74 -9.74 6.82
CA MET A 49 5.08 -8.97 5.62
C MET A 49 4.34 -7.62 5.60
N LEU A 50 3.06 -7.61 5.98
CA LEU A 50 2.28 -6.39 6.08
C LEU A 50 2.86 -5.44 7.15
N ASP A 51 3.31 -5.99 8.28
CA ASP A 51 3.96 -5.21 9.34
C ASP A 51 5.29 -4.60 8.87
N GLN A 52 6.07 -5.32 8.08
CA GLN A 52 7.31 -4.80 7.48
C GLN A 52 7.03 -3.67 6.47
N ALA A 53 6.03 -3.85 5.60
CA ALA A 53 5.62 -2.83 4.63
C ALA A 53 5.17 -1.55 5.34
N MET A 54 4.39 -1.70 6.41
CA MET A 54 3.90 -0.55 7.18
C MET A 54 5.03 0.19 7.89
N LYS A 55 5.95 -0.52 8.54
CA LYS A 55 7.15 0.09 9.13
C LYS A 55 7.99 0.85 8.09
N LEU A 56 8.11 0.30 6.88
CA LEU A 56 8.85 0.96 5.80
C LEU A 56 8.17 2.28 5.42
N GLY A 57 6.87 2.27 5.13
CA GLY A 57 6.22 3.52 4.74
C GLY A 57 6.11 4.54 5.87
N ASP A 58 6.01 4.12 7.14
CA ASP A 58 6.10 5.03 8.30
C ASP A 58 7.45 5.75 8.33
N LEU A 59 8.56 5.01 8.13
CA LEU A 59 9.92 5.56 8.06
C LEU A 59 10.04 6.60 6.93
N HIS A 60 9.37 6.36 5.81
CA HIS A 60 9.37 7.23 4.64
C HIS A 60 8.23 8.26 4.61
N ARG A 61 7.41 8.35 5.68
CA ARG A 61 6.24 9.25 5.79
C ARG A 61 5.24 9.12 4.65
N LEU A 62 5.01 7.89 4.19
CA LEU A 62 3.93 7.59 3.25
C LEU A 62 2.59 7.56 4.00
N ASN A 63 1.54 8.08 3.37
CA ASN A 63 0.18 7.99 3.89
C ASN A 63 -0.35 6.58 3.60
N MET A 64 -0.39 5.69 4.60
CA MET A 64 -0.72 4.28 4.38
C MET A 64 -1.90 3.80 5.22
N HIS A 65 -2.71 2.93 4.62
CA HIS A 65 -3.82 2.25 5.27
C HIS A 65 -3.73 0.75 5.00
N ARG A 66 -4.16 -0.05 5.99
CA ARG A 66 -4.24 -1.50 5.86
C ARG A 66 -5.67 -1.91 5.50
N MET A 67 -5.79 -2.82 4.54
CA MET A 67 -7.02 -3.58 4.32
C MET A 67 -7.05 -4.87 5.17
N PRO A 68 -8.24 -5.42 5.46
CA PRO A 68 -8.36 -6.81 5.89
C PRO A 68 -7.65 -7.76 4.91
N PRO A 69 -7.09 -8.89 5.40
CA PRO A 69 -6.45 -9.87 4.52
C PRO A 69 -7.46 -10.42 3.52
N LYS A 70 -7.00 -10.77 2.32
CA LYS A 70 -7.89 -11.40 1.32
C LYS A 70 -8.47 -12.71 1.87
N PRO A 71 -9.76 -13.01 1.63
CA PRO A 71 -10.72 -12.21 0.87
C PRO A 71 -11.32 -11.04 1.67
N PHE A 72 -11.63 -9.93 0.99
CA PHE A 72 -12.33 -8.76 1.55
C PHE A 72 -13.51 -8.36 0.67
N SER A 73 -14.49 -7.69 1.25
CA SER A 73 -15.71 -7.20 0.59
C SER A 73 -15.51 -5.82 -0.04
N LEU A 74 -16.46 -5.40 -0.87
CA LEU A 74 -16.50 -4.03 -1.39
C LEU A 74 -16.68 -3.00 -0.26
N ASP A 75 -17.38 -3.37 0.81
CA ASP A 75 -17.60 -2.47 1.94
C ASP A 75 -16.33 -2.27 2.76
N ASP A 76 -15.47 -3.29 2.87
CA ASP A 76 -14.12 -3.15 3.43
C ASP A 76 -13.30 -2.12 2.62
N LEU A 77 -13.35 -2.19 1.30
CA LEU A 77 -12.63 -1.26 0.41
C LEU A 77 -13.16 0.18 0.53
N LYS A 78 -14.48 0.35 0.65
CA LYS A 78 -15.09 1.67 0.89
C LYS A 78 -14.71 2.22 2.27
N ALA A 79 -14.62 1.34 3.27
CA ALA A 79 -14.24 1.66 4.64
C ALA A 79 -12.75 1.95 4.82
N ALA A 80 -11.89 1.60 3.83
CA ALA A 80 -10.46 1.93 3.81
C ALA A 80 -10.14 3.43 3.73
N ARG A 81 -11.11 4.30 4.01
CA ARG A 81 -10.96 5.74 4.15
C ARG A 81 -10.60 6.08 5.59
N ARG A 82 -9.33 6.42 5.81
CA ARG A 82 -8.85 7.01 7.07
C ARG A 82 -9.11 6.10 8.28
N LEU A 83 -8.67 4.85 8.21
CA LEU A 83 -8.35 4.11 9.42
C LEU A 83 -6.97 4.59 9.86
N ASP A 84 -6.95 5.58 10.77
CA ASP A 84 -5.81 5.90 11.63
C ASP A 84 -6.33 6.61 12.90
N PRO A 85 -5.73 6.44 14.09
CA PRO A 85 -4.59 5.60 14.44
C PRO A 85 -4.93 4.59 15.56
N GLY A 86 -4.26 3.44 15.52
CA GLY A 86 -3.89 2.72 16.74
C GLY A 86 -2.51 3.19 17.19
#